data_AF-A0A419DS82-F1
#
_entry.id   AF-A0A419DS82-F1
#
_cell.length_a   1.000
_cell.length_b   1.000
_cell.length_c   1.000
_cell.angle_alpha   90.00
_cell.angle_beta   90.00
_cell.angle_gamma   90.00
#
_symmetry.space_group_name_H-M   'P 1'
#
loop_
_entity.id
_entity.type
_entity.pdbx_description
1 polymer ?
#
loop_
_entity_poly.entity_id
_entity_poly.type
_entity_poly.pdbx_seq_one_letter_code
_entity_poly.pdbx_strand_id
1 'polypeptide(L)'
;MNNHVTPSFVDTIPKPVLLIITIAFGILTAYSVSQFGLIGIFSEGLQNAATLQIFVDLILCALFIIVWLRHDTKQTGRSFIFWTVVTLAIGAFGPLLYLLTRKSPMTVR
;
A
#
# COMPACT_ATOMS: atom_id res chain seq x y z
N MET A 1 8.64 6.76 -32.43
CA MET A 1 7.37 6.39 -31.79
C MET A 1 7.27 7.20 -30.51
N ASN A 2 6.42 8.22 -30.46
CA ASN A 2 6.24 9.02 -29.24
C ASN A 2 5.38 8.17 -28.29
N ASN A 3 6.00 7.59 -27.26
CA ASN A 3 5.29 6.81 -26.26
C ASN A 3 4.46 7.79 -25.42
N HIS A 4 3.24 8.08 -25.84
CA HIS A 4 2.26 8.76 -25.00
C HIS A 4 1.92 7.82 -23.84
N VAL A 5 2.61 7.99 -22.71
CA VAL A 5 2.24 7.30 -21.47
C VAL A 5 0.92 7.90 -21.02
N THR A 6 -0.18 7.17 -21.22
CA THR A 6 -1.48 7.58 -20.70
C THR A 6 -1.40 7.62 -19.17
N PRO A 7 -1.81 8.71 -18.52
CA PRO A 7 -1.82 8.78 -17.07
C PRO A 7 -2.69 7.65 -16.51
N SER A 8 -2.13 6.87 -15.59
CA SER A 8 -2.86 5.81 -14.91
C SER A 8 -3.90 6.42 -13.96
N PHE A 9 -4.96 5.69 -13.61
CA PHE A 9 -5.95 6.16 -12.62
C PHE A 9 -5.29 6.66 -11.33
N VAL A 10 -4.21 5.99 -10.93
CA VAL A 10 -3.42 6.32 -9.74
C VAL A 10 -2.77 7.71 -9.82
N ASP A 11 -2.47 8.21 -11.03
CA ASP A 11 -1.93 9.57 -11.23
C ASP A 11 -2.97 10.66 -10.96
N THR A 12 -4.26 10.33 -10.98
CA THR A 12 -5.33 11.29 -10.69
C THR A 12 -5.55 11.50 -9.19
N ILE A 13 -4.96 10.64 -8.34
CA ILE A 13 -5.16 10.70 -6.89
C ILE A 13 -4.34 11.86 -6.30
N PRO A 14 -4.99 12.85 -5.65
CA PRO A 14 -4.28 13.99 -5.09
C PRO A 14 -3.45 13.56 -3.86
N LYS A 15 -2.18 13.96 -3.84
CA LYS A 15 -1.24 13.66 -2.73
C LYS A 15 -1.75 14.02 -1.33
N PRO A 16 -2.47 15.14 -1.12
CA PRO A 16 -3.06 15.44 0.18
C PRO A 16 -4.03 14.36 0.68
N VAL A 17 -4.81 13.75 -0.21
CA VAL A 17 -5.74 12.67 0.16
C VAL A 17 -4.98 11.43 0.61
N LEU A 18 -3.93 11.04 -0.12
CA LEU A 18 -3.05 9.94 0.29
C LEU A 18 -2.39 10.21 1.64
N LEU A 19 -1.94 11.45 1.88
CA LEU A 19 -1.34 11.84 3.15
C LEU A 19 -2.35 11.74 4.30
N ILE A 20 -3.58 12.25 4.12
CA ILE A 20 -4.64 12.17 5.12
C ILE A 20 -4.97 10.71 5.46
N ILE A 21 -5.15 9.86 4.45
CA ILE A 21 -5.41 8.42 4.65
C ILE A 21 -4.27 7.76 5.41
N THR A 22 -3.02 8.08 5.05
CA THR A 22 -1.83 7.53 5.70
C THR A 22 -1.75 7.92 7.17
N ILE A 23 -2.01 9.20 7.48
CA ILE A 23 -2.00 9.70 8.86
C ILE A 23 -3.13 9.07 9.67
N ALA A 24 -4.35 9.03 9.13
CA ALA A 24 -5.51 8.45 9.80
C ALA A 24 -5.29 6.95 10.10
N PHE A 25 -4.77 6.20 9.14
CA PHE A 25 -4.41 4.80 9.33
C PHE A 25 -3.24 4.64 10.32
N GLY A 26 -2.27 5.55 10.31
CA GLY A 26 -1.20 5.66 11.31
C GLY A 26 -1.73 5.80 12.73
N ILE A 27 -2.68 6.70 12.95
CA ILE A 27 -3.33 6.94 14.25
C ILE A 27 -4.08 5.68 14.70
N LEU A 28 -4.87 5.07 13.82
CA LEU A 28 -5.59 3.83 14.14
C LEU A 28 -4.63 2.69 14.49
N THR A 29 -3.53 2.56 13.76
CA THR A 29 -2.50 1.55 14.02
C THR A 29 -1.84 1.80 15.38
N ALA A 30 -1.44 3.03 15.67
CA ALA A 30 -0.83 3.39 16.96
C ALA A 30 -1.79 3.15 18.14
N TYR A 31 -3.07 3.48 17.97
CA TYR A 31 -4.10 3.18 18.97
C TYR A 31 -4.28 1.68 19.17
N SER A 32 -4.34 0.89 18.10
CA SER A 32 -4.49 -0.57 18.21
C SER A 32 -3.27 -1.22 18.87
N VAL A 33 -2.06 -0.76 18.52
CA VAL A 33 -0.80 -1.24 19.13
C VAL A 33 -0.70 -0.84 20.60
N SER A 34 -1.21 0.32 21.01
CA SER A 34 -1.19 0.71 22.42
C SER A 34 -2.12 -0.13 23.30
N GLN A 35 -3.22 -0.66 22.72
CA GLN A 35 -4.18 -1.49 23.43
C GLN A 35 -3.81 -2.98 23.43
N PHE A 36 -3.42 -3.52 22.28
CA PHE A 36 -3.23 -4.96 22.08
C PHE A 36 -1.76 -5.37 21.87
N GLY A 37 -0.85 -4.41 21.74
CA GLY A 37 0.52 -4.67 21.31
C GLY A 37 0.61 -5.12 19.86
N LEU A 38 1.83 -5.27 19.35
CA LEU A 38 2.02 -5.67 17.95
C LEU A 38 1.55 -7.11 17.70
N ILE A 39 1.84 -8.04 18.62
CA ILE A 39 1.47 -9.46 18.50
C ILE A 39 -0.02 -9.67 18.77
N GLY A 40 -0.63 -8.90 19.69
CA GLY A 40 -2.05 -9.06 20.01
C GLY A 40 -2.97 -8.73 18.84
N ILE A 41 -2.60 -7.77 17.97
CA ILE A 41 -3.36 -7.48 16.75
C ILE A 41 -3.49 -8.73 15.86
N PHE A 42 -2.43 -9.52 15.72
CA PHE A 42 -2.48 -10.76 14.95
C PHE A 42 -3.30 -11.83 15.67
N SER A 43 -3.20 -11.92 17.00
CA SER A 43 -4.00 -12.84 17.81
C SER A 43 -5.51 -12.57 17.68
N GLU A 44 -5.92 -11.31 17.74
CA GLU A 44 -7.33 -10.91 17.57
C GLU A 44 -7.84 -11.22 16.14
N GLY A 45 -6.98 -11.03 15.13
CA GLY A 45 -7.27 -11.41 13.75
C GLY A 45 -7.49 -12.91 13.55
N LEU A 46 -6.99 -13.76 14.45
CA LEU A 46 -7.11 -15.23 14.37
C LEU A 46 -8.11 -15.80 15.39
N GLN A 47 -8.78 -14.94 16.16
CA GLN A 47 -9.60 -15.36 17.30
C GLN A 47 -10.82 -16.20 16.89
N ASN A 48 -11.44 -15.92 15.73
CA ASN A 48 -12.60 -16.64 15.25
C ASN A 48 -12.68 -16.64 13.72
N ALA A 49 -13.60 -17.42 13.15
CA ALA A 49 -13.72 -17.56 11.70
C ALA A 49 -14.02 -16.24 10.96
N ALA A 50 -14.76 -15.32 11.59
CA ALA A 50 -15.09 -14.04 10.98
C ALA A 50 -13.87 -13.11 10.92
N THR A 51 -13.10 -12.99 12.01
CA THR A 51 -11.87 -12.19 12.02
C THR A 51 -10.79 -12.82 11.14
N LEU A 52 -10.70 -14.14 11.13
CA LEU A 52 -9.80 -14.91 10.26
C LEU A 52 -10.10 -14.64 8.78
N GLN A 53 -11.37 -14.62 8.38
CA GLN A 53 -11.77 -14.30 7.01
C GLN A 53 -11.25 -12.92 6.60
N ILE A 54 -11.46 -11.89 7.44
CA ILE A 54 -10.98 -10.54 7.17
C ILE A 54 -9.45 -10.51 7.08
N PHE A 55 -8.76 -11.22 7.96
CA PHE A 55 -7.29 -11.30 7.93
C PHE A 55 -6.76 -11.93 6.64
N VAL A 56 -7.40 -13.01 6.18
CA VAL A 56 -7.07 -13.66 4.90
C VAL A 56 -7.36 -12.72 3.71
N ASP A 57 -8.47 -11.99 3.74
CA ASP A 57 -8.80 -11.00 2.71
C ASP A 57 -7.73 -9.89 2.63
N LEU A 58 -7.17 -9.46 3.77
CA LEU A 58 -6.07 -8.49 3.81
C LEU A 58 -4.79 -9.05 3.18
N ILE A 59 -4.47 -10.33 3.40
CA ILE A 59 -3.33 -11.00 2.77
C ILE A 59 -3.54 -11.06 1.25
N LEU A 60 -4.73 -11.46 0.79
CA LEU A 60 -5.05 -11.50 -0.65
C LEU A 60 -4.98 -10.12 -1.29
N CYS A 61 -5.52 -9.09 -0.63
CA CYS A 61 -5.38 -7.71 -1.06
C CYS A 61 -3.91 -7.30 -1.21
N ALA A 62 -3.06 -7.63 -0.23
CA ALA A 62 -1.63 -7.34 -0.30
C ALA A 62 -0.95 -8.06 -1.48
N LEU A 63 -1.31 -9.31 -1.74
CA LEU A 63 -0.78 -10.06 -2.90
C LEU A 63 -1.19 -9.42 -4.23
N PHE A 64 -2.45 -9.00 -4.38
CA PHE A 64 -2.91 -8.29 -5.58
C PHE A 64 -2.20 -6.95 -5.78
N ILE A 65 -1.97 -6.22 -4.69
CA ILE A 65 -1.18 -4.99 -4.72
C ILE A 65 0.25 -5.28 -5.16
N ILE A 66 0.90 -6.34 -4.68
CA ILE A 66 2.27 -6.71 -5.10
C ILE A 66 2.30 -7.04 -6.61
N VAL A 67 1.28 -7.73 -7.14
CA VAL A 67 1.16 -8.00 -8.57
C VAL A 67 1.04 -6.69 -9.36
N TRP A 68 0.21 -5.75 -8.91
CA TRP A 68 0.10 -4.42 -9.51
C TRP A 68 1.42 -3.64 -9.43
N LEU A 69 2.09 -3.67 -8.27
CA LEU A 69 3.37 -3.01 -8.02
C LEU A 69 4.45 -3.49 -8.98
N ARG A 70 4.47 -4.80 -9.32
CA ARG A 70 5.38 -5.36 -10.33
C ARG A 70 5.17 -4.73 -11.70
N HIS A 71 3.93 -4.41 -12.07
CA HIS A 71 3.63 -3.76 -13.33
C HIS A 71 3.98 -2.27 -13.29
N ASP A 72 3.63 -1.57 -12.21
CA ASP A 72 3.85 -0.11 -12.09
C ASP A 72 5.34 0.24 -11.94
N THR A 73 6.10 -0.57 -11.19
CA THR A 73 7.54 -0.35 -11.00
C THR A 73 8.34 -0.50 -12.30
N LYS A 74 7.89 -1.37 -13.22
CA LYS A 74 8.46 -1.48 -14.57
C LYS A 74 8.23 -0.21 -15.40
N GLN A 75 7.07 0.44 -15.25
CA GLN A 75 6.75 1.67 -15.98
C GLN A 75 7.44 2.91 -15.38
N THR A 76 7.59 2.93 -14.05
CA THR A 76 8.17 4.07 -13.31
C THR A 76 9.68 3.95 -13.08
N GLY A 77 10.30 2.82 -13.44
CA GLY A 77 11.73 2.56 -13.23
C GLY A 77 12.14 2.39 -11.76
N ARG A 78 11.18 2.09 -10.87
CA ARG A 78 11.41 1.93 -9.43
C ARG A 78 11.79 0.49 -9.06
N SER A 79 12.48 0.31 -7.93
CA SER A 79 12.85 -1.03 -7.45
C SER A 79 11.62 -1.80 -6.94
N PHE A 80 11.22 -2.83 -7.68
CA PHE A 80 10.11 -3.73 -7.30
C PHE A 80 10.35 -4.43 -5.96
N ILE A 81 11.57 -4.96 -5.76
CA ILE A 81 11.90 -5.77 -4.59
C ILE A 81 11.82 -4.93 -3.31
N PHE A 82 12.36 -3.72 -3.34
CA PHE A 82 12.32 -2.81 -2.20
C PHE A 82 10.87 -2.57 -1.74
N TRP A 83 9.99 -2.19 -2.67
CA TRP A 83 8.60 -1.88 -2.34
C TRP A 83 7.76 -3.10 -1.98
N THR A 84 8.12 -4.28 -2.49
CA THR A 84 7.51 -5.55 -2.08
C THR A 84 7.85 -5.89 -0.63
N VAL A 85 9.12 -5.79 -0.26
CA VAL A 85 9.58 -6.04 1.13
C VAL A 85 8.92 -5.06 2.09
N VAL A 86 8.86 -3.78 1.74
CA VAL A 86 8.16 -2.78 2.56
C VAL A 86 6.68 -3.15 2.71
N THR A 87 5.98 -3.48 1.63
CA THR A 87 4.55 -3.86 1.67
C THR A 87 4.30 -5.10 2.53
N LEU A 88 5.19 -6.09 2.50
CA LEU A 88 5.06 -7.29 3.34
C LEU A 88 5.40 -7.01 4.81
N ALA A 89 6.34 -6.12 5.09
CA ALA A 89 6.78 -5.83 6.46
C ALA A 89 5.80 -4.93 7.22
N ILE A 90 5.26 -3.91 6.56
CA ILE A 90 4.38 -2.90 7.19
C ILE A 90 2.97 -2.87 6.59
N GLY A 91 2.59 -3.89 5.81
CA GLY A 91 1.26 -4.01 5.23
C GLY A 91 0.87 -2.83 4.34
N ALA A 92 -0.33 -2.28 4.56
CA ALA A 92 -0.91 -1.20 3.77
C ALA A 92 -0.09 0.11 3.76
N PHE A 93 0.83 0.31 4.71
CA PHE A 93 1.73 1.46 4.68
C PHE A 93 2.67 1.45 3.46
N GLY A 94 3.11 0.28 3.00
CA GLY A 94 4.01 0.18 1.86
C GLY A 94 3.43 0.78 0.56
N PRO A 95 2.23 0.36 0.14
CA PRO A 95 1.56 0.92 -1.04
C PRO A 95 1.21 2.40 -0.87
N LEU A 96 0.77 2.84 0.30
CA LEU A 96 0.47 4.25 0.56
C LEU A 96 1.73 5.12 0.42
N LEU A 97 2.85 4.71 1.00
CA LEU A 97 4.14 5.38 0.84
C LEU A 97 4.67 5.30 -0.59
N TYR A 98 4.43 4.19 -1.28
CA TYR A 98 4.77 4.04 -2.70
C TYR A 98 4.08 5.13 -3.52
N LEU A 99 2.76 5.26 -3.36
CA LEU A 99 1.94 6.25 -4.06
C LEU A 99 2.32 7.69 -3.70
N LEU A 100 2.56 7.98 -2.42
CA LEU A 100 2.92 9.31 -1.97
C LEU A 100 4.26 9.79 -2.55
N THR A 101 5.22 8.88 -2.68
CA THR A 101 6.56 9.17 -3.22
C THR A 101 6.65 9.00 -4.74
N ARG A 102 5.65 8.37 -5.37
CA ARG A 102 5.59 8.17 -6.83
C ARG A 102 5.55 9.53 -7.51
N LYS A 103 6.40 9.69 -8.52
CA LYS A 103 6.37 10.83 -9.44
C LYS A 103 5.57 10.38 -10.65
N SER A 104 4.59 11.18 -11.09
CA SER A 104 3.96 10.93 -12.38
C SER A 104 5.03 10.99 -13.47
N PRO A 105 4.97 10.10 -14.48
CA PRO A 105 5.91 10.15 -15.60
C PRO A 105 5.90 11.57 -16.17
N MET A 106 7.07 12.20 -16.27
CA MET A 106 7.18 13.56 -16.77
C MET A 106 6.63 13.63 -18.19
N THR A 107 5.50 14.31 -18.39
CA THR A 107 5.19 14.90 -19.69
C THR A 107 6.29 15.93 -19.94
N VAL A 108 7.30 15.56 -20.72
CA VAL A 108 8.24 16.55 -21.28
C VAL A 108 7.38 17.53 -22.06
N ARG A 109 7.30 18.76 -21.57
CA ARG A 109 6.52 19.84 -22.18
C ARG A 109 7.39 20.62 -23.15
#